data_AF-A0A3M8T259-F1
#
_entry.id   AF-A0A3M8T259-F1
#
_cell.length_a   1.000
_cell.length_b   1.000
_cell.length_c   1.000
_cell.angle_alpha   90.00
_cell.angle_beta   90.00
_cell.angle_gamma   90.00
#
_symmetry.space_group_name_H-M   'P 1'
#
loop_
_entity.id
_entity.type
_entity.pdbx_description
1 polymer ?
#
loop_
_entity_poly.entity_id
_entity_poly.type
_entity_poly.pdbx_seq_one_letter_code
_entity_poly.pdbx_strand_id
1 'polypeptide(L)'
;MSGGSITVSDANVRIPTEARDRLAEIAASEGLSLRAYLARLADTLLTPAERAERAEQARAVLQGWNGYNPSEAEVADLDAELDRRLAETDTR
;
A
#
# COMPACT_ATOMS: atom_id res chain seq x y z
N MET A 1 -19.68 -15.06 -25.99
CA MET A 1 -19.08 -14.29 -24.88
C MET A 1 -18.90 -15.25 -23.71
N SER A 2 -17.81 -16.03 -23.70
CA SER A 2 -17.54 -16.94 -22.58
C SER A 2 -17.01 -16.11 -21.41
N GLY A 3 -17.80 -15.97 -20.36
CA GLY A 3 -17.34 -15.44 -19.09
C GLY A 3 -16.33 -16.42 -18.50
N GLY A 4 -15.05 -16.06 -18.56
CA GLY A 4 -14.01 -16.74 -17.79
C GLY A 4 -14.32 -16.57 -16.32
N SER A 5 -14.74 -17.65 -15.66
CA SER A 5 -14.79 -17.72 -14.20
C SER A 5 -13.37 -17.50 -13.70
N ILE A 6 -13.09 -16.33 -13.12
CA ILE A 6 -11.86 -16.13 -12.34
C ILE A 6 -12.04 -16.97 -11.08
N THR A 7 -11.64 -18.24 -11.15
CA THR A 7 -11.49 -19.04 -9.94
C THR A 7 -10.38 -18.40 -9.14
N VAL A 8 -10.72 -17.72 -8.05
CA VAL A 8 -9.75 -17.22 -7.08
C VAL A 8 -9.06 -18.46 -6.50
N SER A 9 -7.89 -18.78 -7.03
CA SER A 9 -7.10 -19.92 -6.58
C SER A 9 -6.53 -19.62 -5.21
N ASP A 10 -6.69 -20.56 -4.28
CA ASP A 10 -6.13 -20.42 -2.95
C ASP A 10 -4.62 -20.59 -2.94
N ALA A 11 -3.93 -19.72 -2.22
CA ALA A 11 -2.50 -19.78 -2.00
C ALA A 11 -2.20 -20.14 -0.54
N ASN A 12 -1.26 -21.06 -0.34
CA ASN A 12 -0.75 -21.38 0.99
C ASN A 12 0.51 -20.55 1.27
N VAL A 13 0.42 -19.65 2.25
CA VAL A 13 1.54 -18.80 2.69
C VAL A 13 2.04 -19.31 4.04
N ARG A 14 3.35 -19.53 4.17
CA ARG A 14 3.95 -19.86 5.47
C ARG A 14 4.31 -18.58 6.20
N ILE A 15 3.82 -18.44 7.42
CA ILE A 15 4.08 -17.33 8.33
C ILE A 15 4.34 -17.87 9.75
N PRO A 16 5.08 -17.15 10.61
CA PRO A 16 5.18 -17.49 12.02
C PRO A 16 3.81 -17.59 12.68
N THR A 17 3.63 -18.56 13.58
CA THR A 17 2.36 -18.80 14.28
C THR A 17 1.86 -17.55 15.01
N GLU A 18 2.76 -16.83 15.68
CA GLU A 18 2.45 -15.58 16.38
C GLU A 18 1.88 -14.51 15.43
N ALA A 19 2.47 -14.36 14.24
CA ALA A 19 1.99 -13.41 13.24
C ALA A 19 0.59 -13.80 12.72
N ARG A 20 0.36 -15.10 12.48
CA ARG A 20 -0.97 -15.61 12.09
C ARG A 20 -2.02 -15.30 13.15
N ASP A 21 -1.71 -15.56 14.42
CA ASP A 21 -2.66 -15.42 15.52
C ASP A 21 -3.01 -13.95 15.74
N ARG A 22 -2.01 -13.06 15.71
CA ARG A 22 -2.23 -11.62 15.73
C ARG A 22 -3.12 -11.13 14.59
N LEU A 23 -2.87 -11.59 13.35
CA LEU A 23 -3.70 -11.23 12.20
C LEU A 23 -5.14 -11.76 12.33
N ALA A 24 -5.31 -12.95 12.89
CA ALA A 24 -6.63 -13.53 13.12
C ALA A 24 -7.43 -12.75 14.17
N GLU A 25 -6.78 -12.28 15.24
CA GLU A 25 -7.40 -11.43 16.26
C GLU A 25 -7.85 -10.08 15.68
N ILE A 26 -7.00 -9.43 14.88
CA ILE A 26 -7.34 -8.18 14.18
C ILE A 26 -8.54 -8.40 13.24
N ALA A 27 -8.49 -9.45 12.41
CA ALA A 27 -9.59 -9.78 11.51
C ALA A 27 -10.91 -9.99 12.27
N ALA A 28 -10.87 -10.73 13.38
CA ALA A 28 -12.06 -10.97 14.21
C ALA A 28 -12.62 -9.68 14.83
N SER A 29 -11.75 -8.75 15.26
CA SER A 29 -12.17 -7.44 15.77
C SER A 29 -12.90 -6.59 14.71
N GLU A 30 -12.58 -6.80 13.44
CA GLU A 30 -13.26 -6.18 12.29
C GLU A 30 -14.45 -7.01 11.76
N GLY A 31 -14.79 -8.13 12.41
CA GLY A 31 -15.87 -9.03 11.97
C GLY A 31 -15.55 -9.78 10.67
N LEU A 32 -14.28 -9.89 10.31
CA LEU A 32 -13.79 -10.55 9.10
C LEU A 32 -13.13 -11.89 9.42
N SER A 33 -13.18 -12.82 8.45
CA SER A 33 -12.28 -13.97 8.48
C SER A 33 -10.84 -13.53 8.15
N LEU A 34 -9.84 -14.27 8.63
CA LEU A 34 -8.43 -14.00 8.29
C LEU A 34 -8.21 -13.93 6.76
N ARG A 35 -8.85 -14.81 6.00
CA ARG A 35 -8.80 -14.80 4.53
C ARG A 35 -9.35 -13.48 3.96
N ALA A 36 -10.54 -13.07 4.40
CA ALA A 36 -11.19 -11.86 3.91
C ALA A 36 -10.37 -10.61 4.29
N TYR A 37 -9.82 -10.59 5.50
CA TYR A 37 -8.93 -9.53 5.96
C TYR A 37 -7.67 -9.45 5.11
N LEU A 38 -7.01 -10.57 4.80
CA LEU A 38 -5.82 -10.60 3.95
C LEU A 38 -6.11 -10.17 2.51
N ALA A 39 -7.25 -10.57 1.95
CA ALA A 39 -7.67 -10.13 0.61
C ALA A 39 -7.88 -8.60 0.59
N ARG A 40 -8.61 -8.06 1.57
CA ARG A 40 -8.79 -6.62 1.72
C ARG A 40 -7.46 -5.89 1.93
N LEU A 41 -6.56 -6.45 2.74
CA LEU A 41 -5.24 -5.86 2.97
C LEU A 41 -4.45 -5.79 1.66
N ALA A 42 -4.45 -6.86 0.87
CA ALA A 42 -3.81 -6.87 -0.43
C ALA A 42 -4.39 -5.80 -1.37
N ASP A 43 -5.72 -5.60 -1.38
CA ASP A 43 -6.37 -4.56 -2.18
C ASP A 43 -5.99 -3.12 -1.76
N THR A 44 -5.61 -2.93 -0.50
CA THR A 44 -5.20 -1.60 0.02
C THR A 44 -3.72 -1.29 -0.16
N LEU A 45 -2.87 -2.32 -0.28
CA LEU A 45 -1.43 -2.16 -0.37
C LEU A 45 -1.01 -2.10 -1.83
N LEU A 46 -0.50 -0.95 -2.26
CA LEU A 46 0.13 -0.82 -3.57
C LEU A 46 1.48 -1.51 -3.60
N THR A 47 1.77 -2.20 -4.69
CA THR A 47 3.12 -2.64 -5.04
C THR A 47 4.03 -1.43 -5.32
N PRO A 48 5.36 -1.59 -5.27
CA PRO A 48 6.28 -0.50 -5.63
C PRO A 48 6.03 0.08 -7.03
N ALA A 49 5.68 -0.77 -8.01
CA ALA A 49 5.39 -0.34 -9.37
C ALA A 49 4.10 0.51 -9.44
N GLU A 50 3.03 0.07 -8.78
CA GLU A 50 1.77 0.83 -8.72
C GLU A 50 1.92 2.15 -7.95
N ARG A 51 2.78 2.18 -6.91
CA ARG A 51 3.13 3.44 -6.23
C ARG A 51 3.84 4.40 -7.18
N ALA A 52 4.81 3.91 -7.96
CA ALA A 52 5.52 4.73 -8.94
C ALA A 52 4.56 5.27 -10.01
N GLU A 53 3.68 4.42 -10.54
CA GLU A 53 2.67 4.84 -11.52
C GLU A 53 1.74 5.92 -10.94
N ARG A 54 1.25 5.73 -9.71
CA ARG A 54 0.40 6.73 -9.05
C ARG A 54 1.14 8.03 -8.78
N ALA A 55 2.43 7.98 -8.48
CA ALA A 55 3.26 9.17 -8.32
C ALA A 55 3.41 9.95 -9.64
N GLU A 56 3.64 9.26 -10.75
CA GLU A 56 3.68 9.88 -12.09
C GLU A 56 2.33 10.52 -12.47
N GLN A 57 1.22 9.81 -12.23
CA GLN A 57 -0.12 10.36 -12.45
C GLN A 57 -0.37 11.62 -11.61
N ALA A 58 0.02 11.61 -10.34
CA ALA A 58 -0.11 12.76 -9.45
C ALA A 58 0.75 13.94 -9.93
N ARG A 59 2.00 13.69 -10.36
CA ARG A 59 2.88 14.71 -10.94
C ARG A 59 2.26 15.35 -12.19
N ALA A 60 1.69 14.55 -13.10
CA ALA A 60 1.03 15.06 -14.29
C ALA A 60 -0.19 15.93 -13.97
N VAL A 61 -1.02 15.52 -12.99
CA VAL A 61 -2.17 16.33 -12.53
C VAL A 61 -1.70 17.64 -11.89
N LEU A 62 -0.68 17.58 -11.02
CA LEU A 62 -0.12 18.78 -10.40
C LEU A 62 0.45 19.73 -11.45
N GLN A 63 1.28 19.23 -12.37
CA GLN A 63 1.82 20.03 -13.46
C GLN A 63 0.70 20.70 -14.28
N GLY A 64 -0.38 19.97 -14.59
CA GLY A 64 -1.54 20.53 -15.28
C GLY A 64 -2.31 21.57 -14.46
N TRP A 65 -2.32 21.44 -13.13
CA TRP A 65 -3.10 22.31 -12.24
C TRP A 65 -2.37 23.56 -11.78
N ASN A 66 -1.07 23.47 -11.47
CA ASN A 66 -0.29 24.56 -10.89
C ASN A 66 1.08 24.79 -11.57
N GLY A 67 1.42 24.01 -12.61
CA GLY A 67 2.71 24.09 -13.30
C GLY A 67 3.88 23.49 -12.52
N TYR A 68 3.64 22.90 -11.36
CA TYR A 68 4.67 22.32 -10.50
C TYR A 68 5.18 21.01 -11.11
N ASN A 69 6.47 21.01 -11.45
CA ASN A 69 7.20 19.86 -11.97
C ASN A 69 8.55 19.80 -11.25
N PRO A 70 8.61 19.24 -10.03
CA PRO A 70 9.83 19.21 -9.24
C PRO A 70 10.89 18.35 -9.92
N SER A 71 12.12 18.82 -9.88
CA SER A 71 13.29 18.05 -10.30
C SER A 71 13.54 16.85 -9.39
N GLU A 72 14.30 15.87 -9.87
CA GLU A 72 14.68 14.69 -9.07
C GLU A 72 15.37 15.06 -7.76
N ALA A 73 16.15 16.15 -7.77
CA ALA A 73 16.81 16.67 -6.56
C ALA A 73 15.79 17.21 -5.54
N GLU A 74 14.80 17.97 -5.99
CA GLU A 74 13.75 18.50 -5.10
C GLU A 74 12.87 17.37 -4.54
N VAL A 75 12.63 16.31 -5.31
CA VAL A 75 11.94 15.11 -4.82
C VAL A 75 12.76 14.41 -3.73
N ALA A 76 14.06 14.22 -3.95
CA ALA A 76 14.94 13.60 -2.96
C ALA A 76 15.02 14.41 -1.65
N ASP A 77 15.06 15.73 -1.75
CA ASP A 77 15.05 16.63 -0.59
C ASP A 77 13.72 16.54 0.18
N LEU A 78 12.59 16.44 -0.54
CA LEU A 78 11.26 16.27 0.07
C LEU A 78 11.11 14.90 0.74
N ASP A 79 11.62 13.83 0.12
CA ASP A 79 11.60 12.49 0.71
C ASP A 79 12.43 12.44 2.01
N ALA A 80 13.63 13.03 2.00
CA ALA A 80 14.47 13.13 3.20
C ALA A 80 13.80 13.95 4.32
N GLU A 81 13.09 15.03 3.96
CA GLU A 81 12.30 15.83 4.88
C GLU A 81 11.13 15.03 5.48
N LEU A 82 10.42 14.26 4.66
CA LEU A 82 9.32 13.42 5.10
C LEU A 82 9.80 12.33 6.07
N ASP A 83 10.89 11.63 5.73
CA ASP A 83 11.50 10.62 6.58
C ASP A 83 11.93 11.20 7.93
N ARG A 84 12.53 12.40 7.94
CA ARG A 84 12.90 13.10 9.18
C ARG A 84 11.67 13.33 10.06
N ARG A 85 10.57 13.84 9.49
CA ARG A 85 9.32 14.11 10.24
C ARG A 85 8.66 12.84 10.75
N LEU A 86 8.68 11.76 9.98
CA LEU A 86 8.15 10.46 10.42
C LEU A 86 8.95 9.93 11.62
N ALA A 87 10.28 10.00 11.58
CA ALA A 87 11.14 9.61 12.70
C ALA A 87 10.94 10.47 13.96
N GLU A 88 10.70 11.78 13.79
CA GLU A 88 10.33 12.70 14.89
C GLU A 88 8.96 12.34 15.52
N THR A 89 8.06 11.70 14.75
CA THR A 89 6.73 11.30 15.23
C THR A 89 6.77 9.95 15.96
N ASP A 90 7.64 9.02 15.52
CA ASP A 90 7.84 7.71 16.15
C ASP A 90 8.61 7.77 17.49
N THR A 91 9.24 8.91 17.79
CA THR A 91 10.02 9.12 19.03
C THR A 91 9.21 9.74 20.18
N ARG A 92 7.89 9.89 20.04
CA ARG A 92 6.99 10.48 21.05
C ARG A 92 6.03 9.49 21.71
#